data_AF-A0A1E4TXJ4-F1
#
_entry.id   AF-A0A1E4TXJ4-F1
#
_cell.length_a   1.000
_cell.length_b   1.000
_cell.length_c   1.000
_cell.angle_alpha   90.00
_cell.angle_beta   90.00
_cell.angle_gamma   90.00
#
_symmetry.space_group_name_H-M   'P 1'
#
loop_
_entity.id
_entity.type
_entity.pdbx_description
1 polymer ?
#
loop_
_entity_poly.entity_id
_entity_poly.type
_entity_poly.pdbx_seq_one_letter_code
_entity_poly.pdbx_strand_id
1 'polypeptide(L)'
;MGSDTAIAEGAIADTAIDNSILEKNDTGEISQDWQGIIHYSLAKEVTTVRGIWVEYVKGINGGPPVKFLEEKFNHRWRLKNQSSTYNRRKRIYKAIEYAINVLKLNEEDVIEELEKYRYDPIEQKKRPMYWLYDNIPSKFKPNFLTTTTTNN
;
A
#
# COMPACT_ATOMS: atom_id res chain seq x y z
N MET A 1 -37.12 22.97 -45.02
CA MET A 1 -36.64 21.58 -45.12
C MET A 1 -35.14 21.68 -45.22
N GLY A 2 -34.41 21.74 -44.11
CA GLY A 2 -34.12 20.58 -43.27
C GLY A 2 -32.66 20.22 -43.55
N SER A 3 -31.76 20.86 -42.81
CA SER A 3 -30.32 20.55 -42.70
C SER A 3 -30.12 19.11 -42.22
N ASP A 4 -29.01 18.47 -42.60
CA ASP A 4 -28.14 17.75 -41.64
C ASP A 4 -26.83 17.27 -42.28
N THR A 5 -25.83 18.15 -42.16
CA THR A 5 -24.54 17.98 -41.48
C THR A 5 -23.90 16.59 -41.42
N ALA A 6 -22.73 16.48 -42.05
CA ALA A 6 -21.73 15.44 -41.87
C ALA A 6 -21.12 15.46 -40.46
N ILE A 7 -21.01 14.29 -39.81
CA ILE A 7 -20.25 14.11 -38.57
C ILE A 7 -18.78 13.89 -38.94
N ALA A 8 -17.92 14.84 -38.56
CA ALA A 8 -16.48 14.69 -38.61
C ALA A 8 -15.97 13.96 -37.35
N GLU A 9 -15.15 12.94 -37.55
CA GLU A 9 -14.36 12.29 -36.50
C GLU A 9 -13.32 13.28 -35.96
N GLY A 10 -13.57 13.79 -34.75
CA GLY A 10 -12.65 14.65 -34.01
C GLY A 10 -11.65 13.83 -33.19
N ALA A 11 -10.38 13.94 -33.57
CA ALA A 11 -9.23 13.45 -32.80
C ALA A 11 -9.22 14.02 -31.36
N ILE A 12 -9.00 13.16 -30.35
CA ILE A 12 -8.82 13.60 -28.97
C ILE A 12 -7.35 13.93 -28.76
N ALA A 13 -7.08 15.22 -28.57
CA ALA A 13 -5.77 15.77 -28.30
C ALA A 13 -5.21 15.28 -26.94
N ASP A 14 -3.95 14.86 -26.98
CA ASP A 14 -3.08 14.58 -25.83
C ASP A 14 -2.98 15.84 -24.96
N THR A 15 -3.82 15.91 -23.93
CA THR A 15 -3.81 17.02 -22.96
C THR A 15 -3.08 16.54 -21.72
N ALA A 16 -1.86 17.04 -21.57
CA ALA A 16 -1.05 16.88 -20.38
C ALA A 16 -1.88 17.23 -19.14
N ILE A 17 -2.11 16.24 -18.28
CA ILE A 17 -2.80 16.43 -17.00
C ILE A 17 -1.95 17.40 -16.18
N ASP A 18 -2.54 18.55 -15.85
CA ASP A 18 -1.94 19.56 -15.00
C ASP A 18 -1.69 18.98 -13.59
N ASN A 19 -0.42 18.84 -13.24
CA ASN A 19 0.00 18.32 -11.94
C ASN A 19 -0.24 19.32 -10.78
N SER A 20 -0.80 20.51 -11.06
CA SER A 20 -1.11 21.53 -10.05
C SER A 20 -2.24 21.13 -9.09
N ILE A 21 -3.08 20.14 -9.43
CA ILE A 21 -4.23 19.71 -8.61
C ILE A 21 -3.82 18.82 -7.42
N LEU A 22 -2.55 18.41 -7.31
CA LEU A 22 -2.06 17.59 -6.20
C LEU A 22 -1.46 18.47 -5.09
N GLU A 23 -2.26 19.35 -4.49
CA GLU A 23 -1.88 20.01 -3.24
C GLU A 23 -1.78 19.00 -2.08
N LYS A 24 -0.80 19.24 -1.20
CA LYS A 24 -0.32 18.32 -0.17
C LYS A 24 -1.34 18.17 0.97
N ASN A 25 -2.20 17.16 0.92
CA ASN A 25 -3.08 16.82 2.04
C ASN A 25 -2.74 15.45 2.64
N ASP A 26 -2.58 15.45 3.97
CA ASP A 26 -1.90 14.42 4.76
C ASP A 26 -2.82 13.35 5.36
N THR A 27 -4.09 13.34 4.96
CA THR A 27 -5.16 12.54 5.58
C THR A 27 -5.93 11.74 4.54
N GLY A 28 -5.52 10.49 4.25
CA GLY A 28 -6.38 9.43 3.71
C GLY A 28 -7.34 9.77 2.56
N GLU A 29 -7.03 10.78 1.74
CA GLU A 29 -8.00 11.37 0.82
C GLU A 29 -8.20 10.47 -0.40
N ILE A 30 -9.46 10.36 -0.83
CA ILE A 30 -9.89 9.54 -1.95
C ILE A 30 -10.25 10.50 -3.08
N SER A 31 -9.58 10.40 -4.22
CA SER A 31 -9.99 11.10 -5.44
C SER A 31 -10.20 10.10 -6.57
N GLN A 32 -11.03 10.45 -7.55
CA GLN A 32 -11.27 9.63 -8.74
C GLN A 32 -10.90 10.44 -9.97
N ASP A 33 -10.08 9.87 -10.85
CA ASP A 33 -9.75 10.52 -12.12
C ASP A 33 -10.76 10.21 -13.23
N TRP A 34 -10.56 10.80 -14.39
CA TRP A 34 -11.42 10.63 -15.58
C TRP A 34 -11.41 9.20 -16.14
N GLN A 35 -10.43 8.36 -15.76
CA GLN A 35 -10.38 6.93 -16.09
C GLN A 35 -11.13 6.08 -15.06
N GLY A 36 -11.68 6.70 -14.02
CA GLY A 36 -12.33 6.03 -12.91
C GLY A 36 -11.35 5.32 -11.96
N ILE A 37 -10.07 5.68 -11.99
CA ILE A 37 -9.08 5.17 -11.04
C ILE A 37 -9.25 5.93 -9.73
N ILE A 38 -9.38 5.16 -8.66
CA ILE A 38 -9.39 5.71 -7.31
C ILE A 38 -7.93 5.93 -6.90
N HIS A 39 -7.58 7.17 -6.59
CA HIS A 39 -6.33 7.54 -5.97
C HIS A 39 -6.50 7.62 -4.46
N TYR A 40 -5.54 7.05 -3.74
CA TYR A 40 -5.58 7.01 -2.27
C TYR A 40 -4.21 7.33 -1.68
N SER A 41 -4.22 8.25 -0.71
CA SER A 41 -3.05 8.59 0.09
C SER A 41 -2.97 7.68 1.32
N LEU A 42 -1.89 6.90 1.43
CA LEU A 42 -1.63 6.05 2.59
C LEU A 42 -1.60 6.89 3.88
N ALA A 43 -2.28 6.40 4.92
CA ALA A 43 -2.38 7.06 6.21
C ALA A 43 -1.00 7.15 6.88
N LYS A 44 -0.58 8.37 7.27
CA LYS A 44 0.76 8.62 7.83
C LYS A 44 0.89 8.20 9.29
N GLU A 45 -0.21 8.28 10.03
CA GLU A 45 -0.35 7.94 11.45
C GLU A 45 -0.24 6.44 11.73
N VAL A 46 -0.29 5.61 10.69
CA VAL A 46 -0.17 4.15 10.80
C VAL A 46 1.26 3.74 11.14
N THR A 47 1.48 3.42 12.42
CA THR A 47 2.79 3.17 13.05
C THR A 47 2.91 1.79 13.73
N THR A 48 1.87 0.97 13.66
CA THR A 48 1.82 -0.38 14.25
C THR A 48 1.58 -1.44 13.17
N VAL A 49 1.99 -2.68 13.43
CA VAL A 49 1.71 -3.80 12.51
C VAL A 49 0.22 -3.95 12.27
N ARG A 50 -0.60 -3.85 13.34
CA ARG A 50 -2.06 -3.88 13.26
C ARG A 50 -2.61 -2.77 12.38
N GLY A 51 -2.15 -1.53 12.55
CA GLY A 51 -2.62 -0.41 11.73
C GLY A 51 -2.30 -0.61 10.25
N ILE A 52 -1.09 -1.09 9.94
CA ILE A 52 -0.66 -1.40 8.57
C ILE A 52 -1.57 -2.49 7.99
N TRP A 53 -1.86 -3.54 8.75
CA TRP A 53 -2.72 -4.63 8.31
C TRP A 53 -4.18 -4.20 8.10
N VAL A 54 -4.75 -3.42 9.04
CA VAL A 54 -6.13 -2.91 8.94
C VAL A 54 -6.30 -2.02 7.71
N GLU A 55 -5.39 -1.08 7.46
CA GLU A 55 -5.39 -0.26 6.25
C GLU A 55 -5.38 -1.13 4.98
N TYR A 56 -4.66 -2.26 5.02
CA TYR A 56 -4.59 -3.19 3.90
C TYR A 56 -5.87 -3.96 3.64
N VAL A 57 -6.48 -4.54 4.67
CA VAL A 57 -7.64 -5.44 4.50
C VAL A 57 -9.00 -4.76 4.59
N LYS A 58 -9.12 -3.69 5.38
CA LYS A 58 -10.38 -3.01 5.68
C LYS A 58 -10.40 -1.57 5.18
N GLY A 59 -9.23 -0.96 5.00
CA GLY A 59 -9.11 0.48 4.81
C GLY A 59 -9.12 1.23 6.15
N ILE A 60 -8.89 2.54 6.10
CA ILE A 60 -8.86 3.41 7.29
C ILE A 60 -9.43 4.78 6.92
N ASN A 61 -10.05 5.47 7.88
CA ASN A 61 -10.64 6.81 7.71
C ASN A 61 -11.67 6.91 6.56
N GLY A 62 -12.44 5.85 6.31
CA GLY A 62 -13.39 5.77 5.18
C GLY A 62 -12.74 5.48 3.83
N GLY A 63 -11.41 5.37 3.78
CA GLY A 63 -10.63 4.94 2.63
C GLY A 63 -10.86 3.49 2.23
N PRO A 64 -10.68 3.13 0.95
CA PRO A 64 -10.78 1.74 0.50
C PRO A 64 -9.60 0.90 1.04
N PRO A 65 -9.77 -0.44 1.16
CA PRO A 65 -8.66 -1.33 1.47
C PRO A 65 -7.52 -1.21 0.45
N VAL A 66 -6.28 -1.09 0.91
CA VAL A 66 -5.11 -1.05 0.00
C VAL A 66 -5.02 -2.33 -0.84
N LYS A 67 -5.47 -3.47 -0.30
CA LYS A 67 -5.56 -4.72 -1.06
C LYS A 67 -6.43 -4.59 -2.31
N PHE A 68 -7.62 -4.02 -2.16
CA PHE A 68 -8.55 -3.79 -3.27
C PHE A 68 -7.94 -2.87 -4.32
N LEU A 69 -7.28 -1.79 -3.88
CA LEU A 69 -6.64 -0.84 -4.80
C LEU A 69 -5.52 -1.49 -5.62
N GLU A 70 -4.66 -2.30 -4.97
CA GLU A 70 -3.57 -3.01 -5.65
C GLU A 70 -4.11 -4.05 -6.64
N GLU A 71 -5.13 -4.81 -6.26
CA GLU A 71 -5.73 -5.83 -7.12
C GLU A 71 -6.45 -5.21 -8.34
N LYS A 72 -7.14 -4.08 -8.15
CA LYS A 72 -7.95 -3.44 -9.19
C LYS A 72 -7.14 -2.52 -10.11
N PHE A 73 -6.21 -1.74 -9.56
CA PHE A 73 -5.52 -0.66 -10.27
C PHE A 73 -4.00 -0.84 -10.33
N ASN A 74 -3.45 -1.92 -9.73
CA ASN A 74 -2.02 -2.17 -9.62
C ASN A 74 -1.29 -0.97 -8.98
N HIS A 75 -0.37 -0.31 -9.68
CA HIS A 75 0.38 0.80 -9.13
C HIS A 75 -0.28 2.17 -9.35
N ARG A 76 -1.33 2.25 -10.16
CA ARG A 76 -1.88 3.52 -10.66
C ARG A 76 -2.65 4.32 -9.62
N TRP A 77 -3.18 3.66 -8.58
CA TRP A 77 -3.88 4.33 -7.47
C TRP A 77 -2.94 5.09 -6.52
N ARG A 78 -1.63 4.82 -6.60
CA ARG A 78 -0.64 5.33 -5.64
C ARG A 78 -0.14 6.70 -6.07
N LEU A 79 -0.03 7.60 -5.10
CA LEU A 79 0.71 8.85 -5.28
C LEU A 79 2.20 8.55 -5.50
N LYS A 80 2.84 9.23 -6.47
CA LYS A 80 4.24 8.97 -6.87
C LYS A 80 5.21 9.00 -5.66
N ASN A 81 5.01 9.96 -4.75
CA ASN A 81 5.82 10.14 -3.53
C ASN A 81 5.61 9.06 -2.45
N GLN A 82 4.56 8.23 -2.55
CA GLN A 82 4.24 7.20 -1.56
C GLN A 82 4.63 5.77 -1.99
N SER A 83 5.21 5.60 -3.18
CA SER A 83 5.65 4.29 -3.68
C SER A 83 6.64 3.60 -2.72
N SER A 84 7.55 4.35 -2.09
CA SER A 84 8.49 3.80 -1.10
C SER A 84 7.78 3.34 0.18
N THR A 85 6.84 4.13 0.70
CA THR A 85 6.02 3.77 1.86
C THR A 85 5.21 2.51 1.58
N TYR A 86 4.55 2.46 0.42
CA TYR A 86 3.83 1.28 -0.03
C TYR A 86 4.73 0.04 -0.09
N ASN A 87 5.89 0.13 -0.75
CA ASN A 87 6.80 -1.02 -0.91
C ASN A 87 7.31 -1.55 0.44
N ARG A 88 7.57 -0.66 1.41
CA ARG A 88 7.94 -1.04 2.77
C ARG A 88 6.78 -1.74 3.49
N ARG A 89 5.57 -1.17 3.46
CA ARG A 89 4.37 -1.77 4.06
C ARG A 89 3.98 -3.08 3.39
N LYS A 90 4.20 -3.22 2.08
CA LYS A 90 3.97 -4.45 1.31
C LYS A 90 4.70 -5.66 1.88
N ARG A 91 5.87 -5.47 2.48
CA ARG A 91 6.60 -6.56 3.15
C ARG A 91 5.82 -7.11 4.34
N ILE A 92 5.18 -6.23 5.13
CA ILE A 92 4.29 -6.63 6.23
C ILE A 92 3.03 -7.32 5.68
N TYR A 93 2.40 -6.77 4.64
CA TYR A 93 1.23 -7.39 4.01
C TYR A 93 1.54 -8.82 3.58
N LYS A 94 2.65 -9.01 2.86
CA LYS A 94 3.08 -10.31 2.35
C LYS A 94 3.49 -11.28 3.46
N ALA A 95 4.09 -10.79 4.54
CA ALA A 95 4.43 -11.64 5.68
C ALA A 95 3.18 -12.20 6.37
N ILE A 96 2.18 -11.34 6.62
CA ILE A 96 0.92 -11.75 7.26
C ILE A 96 0.10 -12.66 6.31
N GLU A 97 -0.01 -12.29 5.03
CA GLU A 97 -0.68 -13.15 4.03
C GLU A 97 -0.02 -14.52 3.92
N TYR A 98 1.31 -14.60 3.94
CA TYR A 98 2.03 -15.87 3.91
C TYR A 98 1.75 -16.72 5.16
N ALA A 99 1.82 -16.12 6.34
CA ALA A 99 1.57 -16.81 7.60
C ALA A 99 0.15 -17.39 7.68
N ILE A 100 -0.87 -16.64 7.24
CA ILE A 100 -2.27 -17.10 7.25
C ILE A 100 -2.49 -18.17 6.18
N ASN A 101 -2.08 -17.91 4.93
CA ASN A 101 -2.47 -18.74 3.81
C ASN A 101 -1.61 -19.99 3.65
N VAL A 102 -0.31 -19.91 3.97
CA VAL A 102 0.65 -21.01 3.79
C VAL A 102 0.92 -21.72 5.11
N LEU A 103 1.25 -20.99 6.16
CA LEU A 103 1.56 -21.60 7.47
C LEU A 103 0.31 -21.94 8.28
N LYS A 104 -0.88 -21.52 7.83
CA LYS A 104 -2.17 -21.75 8.50
C LYS A 104 -2.20 -21.24 9.95
N LEU A 105 -1.51 -20.13 10.20
CA LEU A 105 -1.49 -19.46 11.50
C LEU A 105 -2.67 -18.49 11.64
N ASN A 106 -3.03 -18.21 12.89
CA ASN A 106 -4.06 -17.22 13.20
C ASN A 106 -3.55 -15.79 12.89
N GLU A 107 -4.41 -14.97 12.29
CA GLU A 107 -4.09 -13.58 11.92
C GLU A 107 -3.61 -12.74 13.11
N GLU A 108 -4.32 -12.81 14.24
CA GLU A 108 -4.05 -12.00 15.42
C GLU A 108 -2.73 -12.39 16.08
N ASP A 109 -2.46 -13.70 16.19
CA ASP A 109 -1.20 -14.21 16.72
C ASP A 109 0.01 -13.73 15.89
N VAL A 110 -0.11 -13.72 14.57
CA VAL A 110 0.96 -13.26 13.67
C VAL A 110 1.19 -11.75 13.82
N ILE A 111 0.12 -10.95 13.89
CA ILE A 111 0.20 -9.50 14.10
C ILE A 111 0.90 -9.20 15.42
N GLU A 112 0.48 -9.87 16.49
CA GLU A 112 1.10 -9.73 17.81
C GLU A 112 2.56 -10.16 17.81
N GLU A 113 2.89 -11.28 17.15
CA GLU A 113 4.25 -11.78 17.13
C GLU A 113 5.19 -10.81 16.40
N LEU A 114 4.77 -10.28 15.24
CA LEU A 114 5.52 -9.26 14.51
C LEU A 114 5.71 -7.97 15.33
N GLU A 115 4.68 -7.55 16.06
CA GLU A 115 4.75 -6.36 16.90
C GLU A 115 5.65 -6.60 18.13
N LYS A 116 5.61 -7.79 18.75
CA LYS A 116 6.51 -8.21 19.84
C LYS A 116 7.96 -8.33 19.36
N TYR A 117 8.18 -8.81 18.14
CA TYR A 117 9.52 -8.94 17.54
C TYR A 117 10.25 -7.59 17.38
N ARG A 118 9.51 -6.48 17.37
CA ARG A 118 10.09 -5.14 17.40
C ARG A 118 10.65 -4.75 18.76
N TYR A 119 10.33 -5.45 19.84
CA TYR A 119 10.80 -5.08 21.17
C TYR A 119 12.31 -5.38 21.30
N ASP A 120 13.08 -4.35 21.64
CA ASP A 120 14.49 -4.50 21.98
C ASP A 120 14.62 -4.77 23.49
N PRO A 121 15.09 -5.96 23.91
CA PRO A 121 15.23 -6.29 25.33
C PRO A 121 16.36 -5.52 26.02
N ILE A 122 17.36 -5.03 25.27
CA ILE A 122 18.49 -4.28 25.80
C ILE A 122 18.07 -2.84 26.06
N GLU A 123 17.46 -2.21 25.06
CA GLU A 123 17.01 -0.81 25.15
C GLU A 123 15.63 -0.65 25.81
N GLN A 124 14.97 -1.77 26.16
CA GLN A 124 13.63 -1.87 26.74
C GLN A 124 12.55 -1.07 26.01
N LYS A 125 12.69 -0.90 24.69
CA LYS A 125 11.77 -0.11 23.86
C LYS A 125 11.48 -0.80 22.54
N LYS A 126 10.39 -0.37 21.89
CA LYS A 126 10.04 -0.84 20.55
C LYS A 126 10.94 -0.19 19.50
N ARG A 127 11.56 -1.01 18.66
CA ARG A 127 12.21 -0.60 17.43
C ARG A 127 11.18 0.05 16.48
N PRO A 128 11.58 1.06 15.70
CA PRO A 128 10.68 1.72 14.75
C PRO A 128 10.20 0.73 13.67
N MET A 129 9.06 1.03 13.03
CA MET A 129 8.56 0.20 11.93
C MET A 129 9.56 0.04 10.79
N TYR A 130 10.37 1.08 10.54
CA TYR A 130 11.45 1.02 9.57
C TYR A 130 12.35 -0.20 9.78
N TRP A 131 12.70 -0.52 11.04
CA TRP A 131 13.51 -1.68 11.36
C TRP A 131 12.82 -2.99 11.03
N LEU A 132 11.52 -3.13 11.35
CA LEU A 132 10.79 -4.37 11.08
C LEU A 132 10.67 -4.66 9.59
N TYR A 133 10.58 -3.63 8.73
CA TYR A 133 10.49 -3.84 7.27
C TYR A 133 11.67 -4.62 6.70
N ASP A 134 12.87 -4.47 7.27
CA ASP A 134 14.07 -5.21 6.86
C ASP A 134 14.27 -6.50 7.68
N ASN A 135 13.78 -6.49 8.92
CA ASN A 135 14.01 -7.55 9.89
C ASN A 135 12.79 -8.47 10.11
N ILE A 136 11.91 -8.64 9.12
CA ILE A 136 10.82 -9.61 9.22
C ILE A 136 11.39 -11.01 9.55
N PRO A 137 10.87 -11.73 10.56
CA PRO A 137 11.31 -13.09 10.88
C PRO A 137 11.29 -14.00 9.65
N SER A 138 12.34 -14.80 9.46
CA SER A 138 12.49 -15.67 8.29
C SER A 138 11.32 -16.61 8.07
N LYS A 139 10.72 -17.12 9.15
CA LYS A 139 9.52 -17.96 9.08
C LYS A 139 8.33 -17.26 8.43
N PHE A 140 8.25 -15.93 8.46
CA PHE A 140 7.20 -15.15 7.81
C PHE A 140 7.63 -14.55 6.47
N LYS A 141 8.85 -14.82 5.97
CA LYS A 141 9.31 -14.35 4.67
C LYS A 141 8.93 -15.38 3.60
N PRO A 142 7.98 -15.09 2.70
CA PRO A 142 7.81 -15.90 1.50
C PRO A 142 9.10 -15.89 0.65
N ASN A 143 9.34 -16.94 -0.12
CA ASN A 143 10.58 -17.16 -0.89
C ASN A 143 10.98 -16.00 -1.83
N PHE A 144 10.04 -15.14 -2.24
CA PHE A 144 10.35 -13.96 -3.06
C PHE A 144 10.82 -12.73 -2.25
N LEU A 145 10.76 -12.76 -0.91
CA LEU A 145 11.28 -11.72 -0.02
C LEU A 145 12.68 -12.04 0.53
N THR A 146 13.20 -13.25 0.29
CA THR A 146 14.57 -13.62 0.69
C THR A 146 15.54 -13.16 -0.38
N THR A 147 15.94 -11.89 -0.35
CA THR A 147 17.20 -11.50 -0.99
C THR A 147 18.32 -11.99 -0.09
N THR A 148 18.92 -13.12 -0.43
CA THR A 148 20.17 -13.59 0.18
C THR A 148 21.25 -12.55 -0.14
N THR A 149 21.43 -11.57 0.74
CA THR A 149 22.65 -10.76 0.79
C THR A 149 23.72 -11.65 1.40
N THR A 150 24.31 -12.52 0.57
CA THR A 150 25.55 -13.20 0.89
C THR A 150 26.65 -12.15 0.79
N ASN A 151 27.07 -11.58 1.92
CA ASN A 151 28.29 -10.79 2.00
C ASN A 151 29.46 -11.77 1.93
N ASN A 152 30.19 -11.70 0.82
CA ASN A 152 31.51 -12.32 0.63
C ASN A 152 32.58 -11.40 1.23
#